data_AF-W1NQE1-F1
#
_entry.id   AF-W1NQE1-F1
#
_cell.length_a   1.000
_cell.length_b   1.000
_cell.length_c   1.000
_cell.angle_alpha   90.00
_cell.angle_beta   90.00
_cell.angle_gamma   90.00
#
_symmetry.space_group_name_H-M   'P 1'
#
loop_
_entity.id
_entity.type
_entity.pdbx_description
1 polymer ?
#
loop_
_entity_poly.entity_id
_entity_poly.type
_entity_poly.pdbx_seq_one_letter_code
_entity_poly.pdbx_strand_id
1 'polypeptide(L)'
;TLDPKVLLELFCLYREWQDEKAKRVSEKQEELENKIEIADALAAKLMQRFNYSVSAMRTTAQNLAEVHPLQVEVGELKGRLTEVISSCDTLCKRIDAEGPEALRSSVKPFSANNSLAPCVNDSK
;
A
#
# COMPACT_ATOMS: atom_id res chain seq x y z
N THR A 1 44.46 -72.23 -0.50
CA THR A 1 44.67 -70.95 -1.21
C THR A 1 43.38 -70.61 -1.92
N LEU A 2 42.88 -69.37 -1.82
CA LEU A 2 41.68 -68.95 -2.56
C LEU A 2 41.97 -68.94 -4.07
N ASP A 3 40.99 -69.30 -4.89
CA ASP A 3 41.09 -69.24 -6.35
C ASP A 3 41.12 -67.77 -6.83
N PRO A 4 42.18 -67.30 -7.50
CA PRO A 4 42.28 -65.95 -8.04
C PRO A 4 41.13 -65.55 -8.98
N LYS A 5 40.53 -66.50 -9.71
CA LYS A 5 39.41 -66.20 -10.62
C LYS A 5 38.15 -65.80 -9.87
N VAL A 6 37.80 -66.56 -8.83
CA VAL A 6 36.67 -66.28 -7.96
C VAL A 6 36.83 -64.92 -7.26
N LEU A 7 38.06 -64.59 -6.85
CA LEU A 7 38.36 -63.29 -6.25
C LEU A 7 38.15 -62.14 -7.23
N LEU A 8 38.57 -62.29 -8.49
CA LEU A 8 38.36 -61.30 -9.54
C LEU A 8 36.87 -61.08 -9.82
N GLU A 9 36.10 -62.16 -9.99
CA GLU A 9 34.65 -62.09 -10.20
C GLU A 9 33.94 -61.37 -9.06
N LEU A 10 34.32 -61.65 -7.81
CA LEU A 10 33.77 -60.96 -6.64
C LEU A 10 34.07 -59.45 -6.68
N PHE A 11 35.28 -59.05 -7.06
CA PHE A 11 35.62 -57.64 -7.18
C PHE A 11 34.88 -56.95 -8.33
N CYS A 12 34.64 -57.65 -9.44
CA CYS A 12 33.83 -57.13 -10.54
C CYS A 12 32.38 -56.90 -10.09
N LEU A 13 31.75 -57.91 -9.48
CA LEU A 13 30.38 -57.79 -8.95
C LEU A 13 30.26 -56.70 -7.89
N TYR A 14 31.25 -56.59 -7.00
CA TYR A 14 31.28 -55.54 -5.99
C TYR A 14 31.41 -54.14 -6.62
N ARG A 15 32.25 -53.99 -7.66
CA ARG A 15 32.41 -52.73 -8.38
C ARG A 15 31.12 -52.32 -9.09
N GLU A 16 30.50 -53.24 -9.82
CA GLU A 16 29.22 -52.99 -10.49
C GLU A 16 28.14 -52.57 -9.49
N TRP A 17 28.07 -53.26 -8.34
CA TRP A 17 27.15 -52.90 -7.27
C TRP A 17 27.45 -51.52 -6.69
N GLN A 18 28.72 -51.17 -6.48
CA GLN A 18 29.14 -49.84 -6.03
C GLN A 18 28.75 -48.75 -7.03
N ASP A 19 28.98 -48.97 -8.32
CA ASP A 19 28.63 -48.02 -9.39
C ASP A 19 27.11 -47.82 -9.46
N GLU A 20 26.33 -48.90 -9.35
CA GLU A 20 24.86 -48.82 -9.33
C GLU A 20 24.35 -48.10 -8.08
N LYS A 21 25.00 -48.28 -6.92
CA LYS A 21 24.68 -47.54 -5.69
C LYS A 21 25.02 -46.06 -5.84
N ALA A 22 26.19 -45.71 -6.35
CA ALA A 22 26.60 -44.34 -6.59
C ALA A 22 25.62 -43.64 -7.54
N LYS A 23 25.26 -44.28 -8.66
CA LYS A 23 24.29 -43.75 -9.61
C LYS A 23 22.93 -43.43 -8.96
N ARG A 24 22.37 -44.36 -8.18
CA ARG A 24 21.10 -44.15 -7.47
C ARG A 24 21.17 -43.02 -6.44
N VAL A 25 22.32 -42.84 -5.78
CA VAL A 25 22.52 -41.73 -4.84
C VAL A 25 22.54 -40.41 -5.59
N SER A 26 23.29 -40.32 -6.69
CA SER A 26 23.37 -39.12 -7.51
C SER A 26 22.01 -38.71 -8.08
N GLU A 27 21.23 -39.65 -8.63
CA GLU A 27 19.89 -39.38 -9.16
C GLU A 27 18.95 -38.82 -8.09
N LYS A 28 18.97 -39.39 -6.88
CA LYS A 28 18.17 -38.88 -5.76
C LYS A 28 18.63 -37.51 -5.28
N GLN A 29 19.94 -37.27 -5.27
CA GLN A 29 20.49 -35.98 -4.89
C GLN A 29 20.07 -34.89 -5.86
N GLU A 30 20.13 -35.15 -7.17
CA GLU A 30 19.66 -34.24 -8.21
C GLU A 30 18.16 -33.96 -8.09
N GLU A 31 17.34 -34.99 -7.83
CA GLU A 31 15.90 -34.79 -7.62
C GLU A 31 15.61 -33.90 -6.39
N LEU A 32 16.35 -34.09 -5.30
CA LEU A 32 16.22 -33.28 -4.09
C LEU A 32 16.67 -31.84 -4.31
N GLU A 33 17.79 -31.63 -5.00
CA GLU A 33 18.31 -30.30 -5.33
C GLU A 33 17.31 -29.51 -6.19
N ASN A 34 16.75 -30.14 -7.24
CA ASN A 34 15.69 -29.55 -8.06
C ASN A 34 14.45 -29.15 -7.23
N LYS A 35 14.05 -29.98 -6.26
CA LYS A 35 12.92 -29.68 -5.36
C LYS A 35 13.22 -28.51 -4.43
N ILE A 36 14.44 -28.41 -3.92
CA ILE A 36 14.89 -27.31 -3.06
C ILE A 36 14.89 -26.00 -3.86
N GLU A 37 15.45 -25.99 -5.07
CA GLU A 37 15.46 -24.80 -5.93
C GLU A 37 14.04 -24.29 -6.22
N ILE A 38 13.10 -25.19 -6.53
CA ILE A 38 11.71 -24.83 -6.74
C ILE A 38 11.09 -24.27 -5.45
N ALA A 39 11.34 -24.89 -4.30
CA ALA A 39 10.83 -24.45 -3.02
C ALA A 39 11.34 -23.04 -2.66
N ASP A 40 12.63 -22.77 -2.87
CA ASP A 40 13.25 -21.47 -2.62
C ASP A 40 12.68 -20.39 -3.55
N ALA A 41 12.52 -20.71 -4.85
CA ALA A 41 11.91 -19.80 -5.81
C ALA A 41 10.46 -19.47 -5.46
N LEU A 42 9.70 -20.46 -4.96
CA LEU A 42 8.33 -20.25 -4.48
C LEU A 42 8.29 -19.42 -3.20
N ALA A 43 9.17 -19.69 -2.23
CA ALA A 43 9.27 -18.95 -0.99
C ALA A 43 9.58 -17.46 -1.24
N ALA A 44 10.54 -17.18 -2.13
CA ALA A 44 10.88 -15.81 -2.53
C ALA A 44 9.69 -15.09 -3.17
N LYS A 45 8.97 -15.74 -4.09
CA LYS A 45 7.76 -15.17 -4.72
C LYS A 45 6.65 -14.92 -3.71
N LEU A 46 6.44 -15.83 -2.76
CA LEU A 46 5.43 -15.68 -1.72
C LEU A 46 5.75 -14.49 -0.82
N MET A 47 7.00 -14.37 -0.38
CA MET A 47 7.47 -13.25 0.44
C MET A 47 7.32 -11.91 -0.29
N GLN A 48 7.66 -11.85 -1.58
CA GLN A 48 7.47 -10.66 -2.40
C GLN A 48 5.99 -10.24 -2.46
N ARG A 49 5.09 -11.18 -2.73
CA ARG A 49 3.63 -10.90 -2.77
C ARG A 49 3.09 -10.48 -1.42
N PHE A 50 3.54 -11.11 -0.35
CA PHE A 50 3.15 -10.75 1.01
C PHE A 50 3.56 -9.32 1.35
N ASN A 51 4.81 -8.95 1.10
CA ASN A 51 5.31 -7.60 1.36
C ASN A 51 4.56 -6.53 0.54
N TYR A 52 4.27 -6.82 -0.73
CA TYR A 52 3.43 -5.95 -1.55
C TYR A 52 2.04 -5.78 -0.95
N SER A 53 1.39 -6.88 -0.54
CA SER A 53 0.07 -6.84 0.07
C SER A 53 0.06 -6.04 1.37
N VAL A 54 1.08 -6.19 2.23
CA VAL A 54 1.23 -5.41 3.47
C VAL A 54 1.39 -3.92 3.16
N SER A 55 2.20 -3.56 2.16
CA SER A 55 2.37 -2.18 1.74
C SER A 55 1.06 -1.58 1.23
N ALA A 56 0.34 -2.30 0.36
CA ALA A 56 -0.94 -1.86 -0.17
C ALA A 56 -1.97 -1.66 0.95
N MET A 57 -2.09 -2.61 1.88
CA MET A 57 -2.98 -2.50 3.04
C MET A 57 -2.63 -1.31 3.93
N ARG A 58 -1.34 -1.03 4.14
CA ARG A 58 -0.89 0.14 4.92
C ARG A 58 -1.32 1.44 4.24
N THR A 59 -1.12 1.57 2.93
CA THR A 59 -1.58 2.74 2.18
C THR A 59 -3.09 2.89 2.24
N THR A 60 -3.86 1.81 2.07
CA THR A 60 -5.32 1.87 2.20
C THR A 60 -5.74 2.30 3.61
N ALA A 61 -5.10 1.77 4.66
CA ALA A 61 -5.39 2.15 6.03
C ALA A 61 -5.09 3.62 6.31
N GLN A 62 -3.98 4.16 5.77
CA GLN A 62 -3.64 5.59 5.85
C GLN A 62 -4.69 6.45 5.17
N ASN A 63 -5.04 6.13 3.92
CA ASN A 63 -6.08 6.86 3.18
C ASN A 63 -7.43 6.85 3.92
N LEU A 64 -7.81 5.70 4.50
CA LEU A 64 -9.04 5.59 5.29
C LEU A 64 -8.97 6.39 6.59
N ALA A 65 -7.80 6.48 7.24
CA ALA A 65 -7.62 7.30 8.42
C ALA A 65 -7.81 8.81 8.10
N GLU A 66 -7.45 9.25 6.89
CA GLU A 66 -7.64 10.62 6.42
C GLU A 66 -9.11 10.96 6.06
N VAL A 67 -9.96 9.96 5.83
CA VAL A 67 -11.39 10.19 5.51
C VAL A 67 -12.12 10.86 6.68
N HIS A 68 -11.83 10.49 7.93
CA HIS A 68 -12.56 11.02 9.08
C HIS A 68 -12.30 12.53 9.30
N PRO A 69 -11.04 13.01 9.32
CA PRO A 69 -10.75 14.45 9.33
C PRO A 69 -11.46 15.22 8.20
N LEU A 70 -11.37 14.72 6.96
CA LEU A 70 -12.02 15.36 5.82
C LEU A 70 -13.55 15.42 5.99
N GLN A 71 -14.16 14.35 6.52
CA GLN A 71 -15.60 14.33 6.79
C GLN A 71 -16.00 15.41 7.82
N VAL A 72 -15.16 15.65 8.84
CA VAL A 72 -15.39 16.70 9.84
C VAL A 72 -15.28 18.09 9.20
N GLU A 73 -14.22 18.36 8.43
CA GLU A 73 -14.01 19.65 7.77
C GLU A 73 -15.15 19.99 6.79
N VAL A 74 -15.58 19.00 5.99
CA VAL A 74 -16.76 19.16 5.09
C VAL A 74 -18.02 19.43 5.89
N GLY A 75 -18.19 18.77 7.05
CA GLY A 75 -19.31 19.00 7.96
C GLY A 75 -19.34 20.44 8.50
N GLU A 76 -18.20 20.95 8.97
CA GLU A 76 -18.06 22.32 9.46
C GLU A 76 -18.32 23.34 8.36
N LEU A 77 -17.71 23.16 7.19
CA LEU A 77 -17.90 24.04 6.04
C LEU A 77 -19.38 24.11 5.62
N LYS A 78 -20.07 22.97 5.59
CA LYS A 78 -21.51 22.90 5.33
C LYS A 78 -22.32 23.69 6.38
N GLY A 79 -21.94 23.60 7.65
CA GLY A 79 -22.58 24.37 8.73
C GLY A 79 -22.43 25.87 8.51
N ARG A 80 -21.20 26.33 8.27
CA ARG A 80 -20.90 27.75 7.98
C ARG A 80 -21.63 28.26 6.74
N LEU A 81 -21.70 27.45 5.68
CA LEU A 81 -22.44 27.82 4.47
C LEU A 81 -23.94 27.96 4.76
N THR A 82 -24.50 27.06 5.56
CA THR A 82 -25.91 27.11 5.97
C THR A 82 -26.21 28.39 6.76
N GLU A 83 -25.31 28.78 7.67
CA GLU A 83 -25.42 30.03 8.42
C GLU A 83 -25.38 31.25 7.50
N VAL A 84 -24.44 31.29 6.55
CA VAL A 84 -24.35 32.38 5.56
C VAL A 84 -25.62 32.47 4.71
N ILE A 85 -26.15 31.35 4.22
CA ILE A 85 -27.40 31.32 3.46
C ILE A 85 -28.56 31.84 4.32
N SER A 86 -28.68 31.39 5.56
CA SER A 86 -29.73 31.85 6.48
C SER A 86 -29.61 33.36 6.79
N SER A 87 -28.39 33.86 6.94
CA SER A 87 -28.12 35.28 7.09
C SER A 87 -28.54 36.07 5.84
N CYS A 88 -28.22 35.56 4.64
CA CYS A 88 -28.66 36.16 3.38
C CYS A 88 -30.18 36.15 3.24
N ASP A 89 -30.85 35.05 3.56
CA ASP A 89 -32.32 34.96 3.54
C ASP A 89 -32.97 35.97 4.49
N THR A 90 -32.40 36.13 5.69
CA THR A 90 -32.86 37.13 6.67
C THR A 90 -32.66 38.54 6.13
N LEU A 91 -31.53 38.80 5.46
CA LEU A 91 -31.25 40.08 4.82
C LEU A 91 -32.24 40.36 3.68
N CYS A 92 -32.51 39.40 2.80
CA CYS A 92 -33.48 39.51 1.72
C CYS A 92 -34.88 39.84 2.27
N LYS A 93 -35.35 39.11 3.28
CA LYS A 93 -36.65 39.38 3.93
C LYS A 93 -36.74 40.78 4.51
N ARG A 94 -35.66 41.30 5.09
CA ARG A 94 -35.61 42.68 5.60
C ARG A 94 -35.65 43.70 4.48
N ILE A 95 -34.94 43.47 3.38
CA ILE A 95 -35.00 44.35 2.20
C ILE A 95 -36.41 44.40 1.64
N ASP A 96 -37.08 43.25 1.54
CA ASP A 96 -38.45 43.16 1.03
C ASP A 96 -39.45 43.89 1.93
N ALA A 97 -39.22 43.90 3.26
CA ALA A 97 -40.12 44.52 4.23
C ALA A 97 -39.88 46.03 4.46
N GLU A 98 -38.62 46.44 4.59
CA GLU A 98 -38.22 47.79 5.04
C GLU A 98 -37.64 48.64 3.91
N GLY A 99 -37.33 48.04 2.76
CA GLY A 99 -36.60 48.67 1.66
C GLY A 99 -35.08 48.73 1.90
N PRO A 100 -34.27 48.90 0.84
CA PRO A 100 -32.81 48.85 0.92
C PRO A 100 -32.18 50.01 1.70
N GLU A 101 -32.91 51.10 1.91
CA GLU A 101 -32.37 52.31 2.56
C GLU A 101 -32.13 52.13 4.06
N ALA A 102 -32.87 51.25 4.73
CA ALA A 102 -32.64 50.91 6.14
C ALA A 102 -31.28 50.22 6.37
N LEU A 103 -30.71 49.58 5.34
CA LEU A 103 -29.41 48.91 5.43
C LEU A 103 -28.24 49.87 5.15
N ARG A 104 -28.45 50.94 4.37
CA ARG A 104 -27.39 51.90 4.03
C ARG A 104 -26.80 52.61 5.25
N SER A 105 -27.57 52.80 6.32
CA SER A 105 -27.07 53.38 7.57
C SER A 105 -26.26 52.39 8.43
N SER A 106 -26.41 51.08 8.20
CA SER A 106 -25.82 50.01 9.02
C SER A 106 -24.56 49.36 8.41
N VAL A 107 -24.29 49.56 7.12
CA VAL A 107 -23.14 48.96 6.45
C VAL A 107 -21.90 49.81 6.66
N LYS A 108 -20.93 49.30 7.43
CA LYS A 108 -19.54 49.79 7.35
C LYS A 108 -18.88 49.20 6.10
N PRO A 109 -18.13 49.98 5.30
CA PRO A 109 -17.43 49.43 4.14
C PRO A 109 -16.43 48.38 4.61
N PHE A 110 -16.39 47.23 3.93
CA PHE A 110 -15.33 46.26 4.13
C PHE A 110 -14.01 46.89 3.67
N SER A 111 -13.13 47.29 4.59
CA SER A 111 -11.75 47.65 4.26
C SER A 111 -11.01 46.39 3.81
N ALA A 112 -10.71 46.32 2.51
CA ALA A 112 -9.86 45.30 1.93
C ALA A 112 -8.43 45.47 2.44
N ASN A 113 -8.10 44.90 3.60
CA ASN A 113 -6.71 44.68 3.99
C ASN A 113 -6.17 43.46 3.23
N ASN A 114 -5.90 43.67 1.94
CA ASN A 114 -5.15 42.75 1.12
C ASN A 114 -3.67 42.85 1.53
N SER A 115 -3.30 42.23 2.65
CA SER A 115 -1.90 41.92 2.92
C SER A 115 -1.58 40.63 2.18
N LEU A 116 -0.99 40.79 0.99
CA LEU A 116 -0.29 39.73 0.28
C LEU A 116 0.67 39.04 1.27
N ALA A 117 0.35 37.82 1.69
CA ALA A 117 1.35 36.88 2.15
C ALA A 117 1.90 36.17 0.89
N PRO A 118 3.19 36.27 0.57
CA PRO A 118 3.76 35.50 -0.53
C PRO A 118 3.88 34.05 -0.06
N CYS A 119 3.05 33.15 -0.61
CA CYS A 119 3.31 31.72 -0.52
C CYS A 119 4.56 31.42 -1.35
N VAL A 120 5.64 31.12 -0.64
CA VAL A 120 6.91 30.61 -1.18
C VAL A 120 6.62 29.27 -1.85
N ASN A 121 6.93 29.18 -3.14
CA ASN A 121 7.00 27.90 -3.85
C ASN A 121 8.31 27.22 -3.43
N ASP A 122 8.24 26.18 -2.59
CA ASP A 122 9.36 25.24 -2.44
C ASP A 122 9.17 24.08 -3.40
N SER A 123 9.91 24.15 -4.51
CA SER A 123 10.21 23.01 -5.36
C SER A 123 11.32 22.19 -4.71
N LYS A 124 11.04 20.92 -4.38
CA LYS A 124 12.03 19.85 -4.48
C LYS A 124 11.38 18.49 -4.69
#